data_AF-A0A358U2D6-F1
#
_entry.id   AF-A0A358U2D6-F1
#
_cell.length_a   1.000
_cell.length_b   1.000
_cell.length_c   1.000
_cell.angle_alpha   90.00
_cell.angle_beta   90.00
_cell.angle_gamma   90.00
#
_symmetry.space_group_name_H-M   'P 1'
#
loop_
_entity.id
_entity.type
_entity.pdbx_description
1 polymer ?
#
loop_
_entity_poly.entity_id
_entity_poly.type
_entity_poly.pdbx_seq_one_letter_code
_entity_poly.pdbx_strand_id
1 'polypeptide(L)' 'MTARGEGKSYIYANCNPKYAQYALTILRTFYNFCLTVKTKNGAVETPAQRLGIINKVFTLRDIIYFK' A
#
# COMPACT_ATOMS: atom_id res chain seq x y z
N MET A 1 -11.99 -16.34 -11.76
CA MET A 1 -12.56 -15.05 -11.31
C MET A 1 -12.09 -13.96 -12.25
N THR A 2 -12.99 -13.36 -13.02
CA THR A 2 -12.65 -12.18 -13.85
C THR A 2 -12.95 -10.94 -13.03
N ALA A 3 -11.94 -10.10 -12.77
CA ALA A 3 -12.10 -8.86 -12.03
C ALA A 3 -12.94 -7.87 -12.87
N ARG A 4 -14.26 -7.95 -12.74
CA ARG A 4 -15.23 -7.05 -13.37
C ARG A 4 -15.85 -6.16 -12.30
N GLY A 5 -15.85 -4.85 -12.54
CA GLY A 5 -16.56 -3.86 -11.72
C GLY A 5 -17.27 -2.86 -12.63
N GLU A 6 -18.57 -2.65 -12.42
CA GLU A 6 -19.43 -1.75 -13.22
C GLU A 6 -19.31 -1.95 -14.74
N GLY A 7 -19.27 -3.20 -15.21
CA GLY A 7 -19.16 -3.51 -16.63
C GLY A 7 -17.77 -3.33 -17.25
N LYS A 8 -16.78 -2.83 -16.49
CA LYS A 8 -15.38 -2.71 -16.92
C LYS A 8 -14.58 -3.94 -16.50
N SER A 9 -13.73 -4.43 -17.41
CA SER A 9 -12.80 -5.54 -17.15
C SER A 9 -11.44 -4.99 -16.74
N TYR A 10 -11.00 -5.31 -15.52
CA TYR A 10 -9.72 -4.86 -14.98
C TYR A 10 -8.63 -5.93 -15.07
N ILE A 11 -8.89 -7.04 -15.76
CA ILE A 11 -8.00 -8.21 -15.84
C ILE A 11 -6.62 -7.83 -16.42
N TYR A 12 -6.59 -6.87 -17.36
CA TYR A 12 -5.35 -6.37 -17.99
C TYR A 12 -4.89 -5.02 -17.45
N ALA A 13 -5.42 -4.56 -16.32
CA ALA A 13 -5.00 -3.28 -15.72
C ALA A 13 -3.49 -3.27 -15.44
N ASN A 14 -2.91 -4.41 -15.06
CA ASN A 14 -1.47 -4.54 -14.84
C ASN A 14 -0.62 -4.39 -16.12
N CYS A 15 -1.20 -4.61 -17.31
CA CYS A 15 -0.49 -4.47 -18.58
C CYS A 15 -0.59 -3.04 -19.15
N ASN A 16 -1.49 -2.20 -18.62
CA ASN A 16 -1.53 -0.80 -18.97
C ASN A 16 -0.54 -0.04 -18.05
N PRO A 17 0.50 0.61 -18.61
CA PRO A 17 1.54 1.23 -17.80
C PRO A 17 1.01 2.30 -16.83
N LYS A 18 -0.07 3.00 -17.21
CA LYS A 18 -0.72 3.99 -16.34
C LYS A 18 -1.36 3.34 -15.11
N TYR A 19 -2.13 2.26 -15.31
CA TYR A 19 -2.79 1.58 -14.20
C TYR A 19 -1.82 0.75 -13.35
N ALA A 20 -0.80 0.16 -13.98
CA ALA A 20 0.30 -0.50 -13.27
C ALA A 20 1.01 0.47 -12.31
N GLN A 21 1.28 1.70 -12.76
CA GLN A 21 1.90 2.73 -11.93
C GLN A 21 1.01 3.12 -10.73
N TYR A 22 -0.31 3.24 -10.93
CA TYR A 22 -1.23 3.49 -9.82
C TYR A 22 -1.24 2.35 -8.81
N ALA A 23 -1.31 1.09 -9.27
CA ALA A 23 -1.24 -0.06 -8.39
C ALA A 23 0.06 -0.09 -7.58
N LEU A 24 1.20 0.14 -8.22
CA LEU A 24 2.50 0.22 -7.55
C LEU A 24 2.55 1.33 -6.51
N THR A 25 1.96 2.49 -6.80
CA THR A 25 1.92 3.61 -5.86
C THR A 25 1.11 3.25 -4.62
N ILE A 26 -0.06 2.65 -4.79
CA ILE A 26 -0.93 2.21 -3.69
C ILE A 26 -0.21 1.14 -2.84
N LEU A 27 0.39 0.15 -3.48
CA LEU A 27 1.15 -0.89 -2.78
C LEU A 27 2.34 -0.30 -2.04
N ARG A 28 3.08 0.63 -2.66
CA ARG A 28 4.21 1.32 -2.02
C ARG A 28 3.77 2.09 -0.79
N THR A 29 2.62 2.78 -0.83
CA THR A 29 2.08 3.45 0.36
C THR A 29 1.69 2.45 1.44
N PHE A 30 1.02 1.35 1.09
CA PHE A 30 0.59 0.34 2.05
C PHE A 30 1.77 -0.36 2.73
N TYR A 31 2.74 -0.85 1.96
CA TYR A 31 3.88 -1.61 2.51
C TYR A 31 4.83 -0.76 3.35
N ASN A 32 4.94 0.54 3.09
CA ASN A 32 5.84 1.41 3.85
C ASN A 32 5.20 1.99 5.12
N PHE A 33 3.90 2.30 5.10
CA PHE A 33 3.23 3.06 6.17
C PHE A 33 2.20 2.27 6.97
N CYS A 34 1.62 1.20 6.39
CA CYS A 34 0.60 0.40 7.05
C CYS A 34 1.11 -0.95 7.55
N LEU A 35 1.95 -1.63 6.76
CA LEU A 35 2.42 -2.97 7.11
C LEU A 35 3.60 -2.92 8.07
N THR A 36 3.39 -3.37 9.30
CA THR A 36 4.46 -3.57 10.28
C THR A 36 5.20 -4.87 10.02
N VAL A 37 6.53 -4.84 10.08
CA VAL A 37 7.38 -6.02 9.91
C VAL A 37 8.09 -6.33 11.23
N LYS A 38 8.03 -7.59 11.66
CA LYS A 38 8.80 -8.05 12.82
C LYS A 38 10.28 -8.12 12.45
N THR A 39 11.09 -7.36 13.16
CA THR A 39 12.54 -7.39 12.98
C THR A 39 13.17 -8.47 13.87
N LYS A 40 14.36 -8.95 13.51
CA LYS A 40 15.17 -9.88 14.34
C LYS A 40 15.35 -9.41 15.79
N ASN A 41 15.31 -8.10 16.03
CA ASN A 41 15.44 -7.49 17.37
C ASN A 41 14.09 -7.43 18.14
N GLY A 42 13.03 -8.04 17.63
CA GLY A 42 11.70 -8.05 18.28
C GLY A 42 10.83 -6.81 18.04
N ALA A 43 11.40 -5.72 17.51
CA ALA A 43 10.66 -4.50 17.18
C ALA A 43 9.66 -4.74 16.03
N VAL A 44 8.42 -4.28 16.24
CA VAL A 44 7.30 -4.36 15.28
C VAL A 44 7.05 -2.97 14.73
N GLU A 45 7.75 -2.63 13.65
CA GLU A 45 7.75 -1.29 13.09
C GLU A 45 7.48 -1.33 11.58
N THR A 46 6.88 -0.26 11.08
CA THR A 46 6.76 -0.06 9.63
C THR A 46 8.11 0.37 9.04
N PRO A 47 8.39 0.07 7.76
CA PRO A 47 9.61 0.54 7.10
C PRO A 47 9.84 2.06 7.24
N ALA A 48 8.77 2.87 7.17
CA ALA A 48 8.88 4.31 7.33
C ALA A 48 9.15 4.77 8.78
N GLN A 49 8.70 4.02 9.80
CA GLN A 49 9.10 4.25 11.19
C GLN A 49 10.59 3.94 11.41
N ARG A 50 11.09 2.86 10.79
CA ARG A 50 12.50 2.45 10.90
C ARG A 50 13.46 3.48 10.30
N LEU A 51 12.99 4.22 9.29
CA LEU A 51 13.72 5.33 8.68
C LEU A 51 13.60 6.63 9.48
N GLY A 52 12.79 6.69 10.55
CA GLY A 52 12.57 7.90 11.34
C GLY A 52 11.71 8.96 10.65
N ILE A 53 10.98 8.60 9.59
CA ILE A 53 10.13 9.54 8.82
C ILE A 53 8.82 9.82 9.58
N ILE A 54 8.33 8.82 10.33
CA ILE A 54 7.06 8.85 11.03
C ILE A 54 7.16 8.14 12.38
N ASN A 55 6.31 8.55 13.32
CA ASN A 55 6.24 7.94 14.65
C ASN A 55 4.98 7.06 14.85
N LYS A 56 4.00 7.14 13.94
CA LYS A 56 2.71 6.41 14.05
C LYS A 56 2.53 5.39 12.92
N VAL A 57 1.86 4.27 13.20
CA VAL A 57 1.41 3.32 12.17
C VAL A 57 0.13 3.87 11.54
N PHE A 58 0.05 3.94 10.21
CA PHE A 58 -1.14 4.42 9.51
C PHE A 58 -2.03 3.26 9.09
N THR A 59 -3.35 3.46 9.09
CA THR A 59 -4.28 2.53 8.43
C THR A 59 -4.57 2.98 7.00
N LEU A 60 -5.09 2.08 6.17
CA LEU A 60 -5.47 2.41 4.80
C LEU A 60 -6.52 3.54 4.75
N ARG A 61 -7.41 3.61 5.75
CA ARG A 61 -8.41 4.70 5.85
C ARG A 61 -7.76 6.04 6.11
N ASP A 62 -6.72 6.09 6.93
CA ASP A 62 -6.01 7.33 7.25
C ASP A 62 -5.34 7.91 5.99
N ILE A 63 -4.85 7.03 5.10
CA ILE A 63 -4.24 7.43 3.82
C ILE A 63 -5.29 7.89 2.81
N ILE A 64 -6.41 7.17 2.66
CA ILE A 64 -7.45 7.49 1.69
C ILE A 64 -8.23 8.76 2.09
N TYR A 65 -8.49 8.93 3.39
CA TYR A 65 -9.31 10.02 3.91
C TYR A 65 -8.51 11.15 4.58
N PHE A 66 -7.17 11.08 4.53
CA PHE A 66 -6.26 12.06 5.13
C PHE A 66 -6.63 12.39 6.58
N LYS A 67 -6.75 11.36 7.42
CA LYS A 67 -7.09 11.46 8.85
C LYS A 67 -5.89 11.31 9.79
#